data_AF-A0A9W6Z385-F1
#
_entry.id   AF-A0A9W6Z385-F1
#
_cell.length_a   1.000
_cell.length_b   1.000
_cell.length_c   1.000
_cell.angle_alpha   90.00
_cell.angle_beta   90.00
_cell.angle_gamma   90.00
#
_symmetry.space_group_name_H-M   'P 1'
#
loop_
_entity.id
_entity.type
_entity.pdbx_description
1 polymer ?
#
loop_
_entity_poly.entity_id
_entity_poly.type
_entity_poly.pdbx_seq_one_letter_code
_entity_poly.pdbx_strand_id
1 'polypeptide(L)'
;MTSTINQHKLEHWLGNPRNKAFWNESLVHIRPSPHGGLGVFAAKDIKIDPHQHDKEDLNEDPDEGLLLRIDKSCILSPQTSFISNLLYDAQIDGMYALVLAFLYEKSLGAKSPWFDYVSTIQFTDPESGKLNLPCCLWDQKLQDKLTGTEAELMGVCDTEELEEHFTISLQFAKDNANVVGIPPELDLSLEDDKNGGSAKENNEKKYHQFAAITMALASRAFTIDAFHQLALVPGADLFNHDSYGEEDVHFEALGDVCPFCGKLDECGHGEFGAPDSEDELMDIDEEEDKEARVNDESDNDDTNADKQDLDDKEEDDDEDEEIDEITEDYVKRVEAELEAERLAELEDDDDMEEGSDGEKDGDDNEDDDDQDEDDSDDDLPEEELMLDPDTCCDIIWFCCAQ
;
A
#
# COMPACT_ATOMS: atom_id res chain seq x y z
N MET A 1 13.05 -15.59 2.56
CA MET A 1 12.26 -14.62 3.35
C MET A 1 13.09 -13.37 3.51
N THR A 2 12.49 -12.24 3.18
CA THR A 2 13.15 -10.96 3.17
C THR A 2 13.13 -10.37 4.58
N SER A 3 14.26 -10.40 5.26
CA SER A 3 14.33 -10.05 6.69
C SER A 3 14.44 -8.55 6.93
N THR A 4 13.94 -8.11 8.08
CA THR A 4 14.24 -6.78 8.62
C THR A 4 15.73 -6.74 8.94
N ILE A 5 16.42 -5.67 8.54
CA ILE A 5 17.81 -5.39 8.90
C ILE A 5 17.88 -4.24 9.89
N ASN A 6 18.90 -4.26 10.73
CA ASN A 6 19.21 -3.18 11.66
C ASN A 6 18.14 -2.98 12.76
N GLN A 7 18.06 -3.97 13.65
CA GLN A 7 17.23 -3.98 14.86
C GLN A 7 17.21 -2.62 15.59
N HIS A 8 18.37 -1.99 15.78
CA HIS A 8 18.48 -0.73 16.50
C HIS A 8 17.68 0.42 15.86
N LYS A 9 17.58 0.47 14.52
CA LYS A 9 16.79 1.50 13.86
C LYS A 9 15.30 1.30 14.07
N LEU A 10 14.85 0.05 14.06
CA LEU A 10 13.45 -0.27 14.29
C LEU A 10 13.07 -0.04 15.76
N GLU A 11 13.93 -0.45 16.70
CA GLU A 11 13.75 -0.14 18.12
C GLU A 11 13.74 1.38 18.37
N HIS A 12 14.61 2.14 17.69
CA HIS A 12 14.59 3.60 17.73
C HIS A 12 13.28 4.17 17.17
N TRP A 13 12.76 3.61 16.08
CA TRP A 13 11.48 4.04 15.50
C TRP A 13 10.32 3.73 16.46
N LEU A 14 10.26 2.51 17.02
CA LEU A 14 9.21 2.11 17.97
C LEU A 14 9.25 2.92 19.28
N GLY A 15 10.45 3.29 19.74
CA GLY A 15 10.63 4.08 20.96
C GLY A 15 10.42 5.59 20.80
N ASN A 16 10.17 6.08 19.57
CA ASN A 16 9.95 7.50 19.34
C ASN A 16 8.48 7.87 19.60
N PRO A 17 8.18 8.77 20.55
CA PRO A 17 6.79 9.14 20.88
C PRO A 17 5.99 9.66 19.69
N ARG A 18 6.65 10.28 18.69
CA ARG A 18 5.99 10.79 17.47
C ARG A 18 5.35 9.68 16.62
N ASN A 19 5.84 8.45 16.74
CA ASN A 19 5.36 7.31 15.97
C ASN A 19 4.19 6.58 16.63
N LYS A 20 3.70 7.08 17.79
CA LYS A 20 2.52 6.56 18.49
C LYS A 20 2.49 5.04 18.51
N ALA A 21 3.61 4.47 18.96
CA ALA A 21 3.81 3.04 19.03
C ALA A 21 4.04 2.65 20.48
N PHE A 22 3.46 1.54 20.88
CA PHE A 22 3.72 0.86 22.14
C PHE A 22 4.38 -0.48 21.83
N TRP A 23 5.53 -0.74 22.45
CA TRP A 23 6.26 -2.00 22.34
C TRP A 23 6.56 -2.55 23.72
N ASN A 24 6.08 -3.78 24.01
CA ASN A 24 6.20 -4.35 25.35
C ASN A 24 7.58 -4.99 25.59
N GLU A 25 8.60 -4.15 25.83
CA GLU A 25 9.97 -4.60 26.12
C GLU A 25 10.09 -5.55 27.33
N SER A 26 9.08 -5.53 28.21
CA SER A 26 9.04 -6.40 29.39
C SER A 26 8.60 -7.84 29.08
N LEU A 27 7.87 -8.04 27.98
CA LEU A 27 7.35 -9.33 27.51
C LEU A 27 8.14 -9.87 26.33
N VAL A 28 8.59 -9.01 25.42
CA VAL A 28 9.20 -9.41 24.15
C VAL A 28 10.50 -8.68 23.86
N HIS A 29 11.38 -9.34 23.09
CA HIS A 29 12.61 -8.74 22.57
C HIS A 29 12.88 -9.24 21.16
N ILE A 30 13.52 -8.38 20.36
CA ILE A 30 13.91 -8.70 18.99
C ILE A 30 15.28 -9.38 19.02
N ARG A 31 15.44 -10.47 18.27
CA ARG A 31 16.74 -11.11 18.05
C ARG A 31 16.78 -11.88 16.74
N PRO A 32 17.97 -12.25 16.24
CA PRO A 32 18.10 -13.14 15.09
C PRO A 32 17.40 -14.48 15.32
N SER A 33 16.62 -14.91 14.33
CA SER A 33 15.94 -16.20 14.30
C SER A 33 16.89 -17.31 13.86
N PRO A 34 16.82 -18.51 14.47
CA PRO A 34 17.54 -19.70 13.97
C PRO A 34 17.17 -20.09 12.54
N HIS A 35 16.00 -19.66 12.06
CA HIS A 35 15.47 -19.97 10.73
C HIS A 35 15.81 -18.88 9.69
N GLY A 36 16.61 -17.89 10.08
CA GLY A 36 17.00 -16.76 9.24
C GLY A 36 16.25 -15.49 9.58
N GLY A 37 16.92 -14.36 9.42
CA GLY A 37 16.37 -13.04 9.68
C GLY A 37 16.19 -12.67 11.16
N LEU A 38 15.43 -11.61 11.42
CA LEU A 38 15.00 -11.19 12.76
C LEU A 38 13.65 -11.81 13.12
N GLY A 39 13.39 -11.91 14.43
CA GLY A 39 12.09 -12.31 14.95
C GLY A 39 11.87 -11.80 16.36
N VAL A 40 10.63 -11.88 16.80
CA VAL A 40 10.20 -11.53 18.16
C VAL A 40 10.22 -12.77 19.05
N PHE A 41 10.76 -12.63 20.25
CA PHE A 41 10.85 -13.72 21.21
C PHE A 41 10.39 -13.28 22.60
N ALA A 42 9.67 -14.17 23.29
CA ALA A 42 9.28 -13.95 24.67
C ALA A 42 10.52 -13.81 25.58
N ALA A 43 10.56 -12.75 26.37
CA ALA A 43 11.59 -12.51 27.39
C ALA A 43 11.39 -13.37 28.65
N LYS A 44 10.16 -13.79 28.91
CA LYS A 44 9.73 -14.64 30.02
C LYS A 44 8.51 -15.46 29.59
N ASP A 45 8.18 -16.51 30.33
CA ASP A 45 6.94 -17.26 30.13
C ASP A 45 5.75 -16.31 30.27
N ILE A 46 5.02 -16.11 29.17
CA ILE A 46 3.80 -15.32 29.14
C ILE A 46 2.66 -16.24 29.55
N LYS A 47 1.96 -15.90 30.64
CA LYS A 47 0.85 -16.69 31.19
C LYS A 47 -0.35 -15.78 31.33
N ILE A 48 -1.09 -15.67 30.24
CA ILE A 48 -2.38 -14.96 30.19
C ILE A 48 -3.46 -16.03 30.18
N ASP A 49 -4.53 -15.84 30.95
CA ASP A 49 -5.63 -16.82 31.02
C ASP A 49 -6.50 -16.65 29.75
N PRO A 50 -6.58 -17.67 28.87
CA PRO A 50 -7.32 -17.57 27.60
C PRO A 50 -8.80 -17.26 27.75
N HIS A 51 -9.37 -17.48 28.93
CA HIS A 51 -10.79 -17.26 29.22
C HIS A 51 -11.06 -15.92 29.93
N GLN A 52 -10.14 -14.95 29.81
CA GLN A 52 -10.34 -13.60 30.35
C GLN A 52 -11.20 -12.73 29.41
N HIS A 53 -10.99 -12.79 28.08
CA HIS A 53 -11.79 -12.01 27.12
C HIS A 53 -13.30 -12.36 27.08
N ASP A 54 -13.70 -13.55 27.53
CA ASP A 54 -15.09 -14.00 27.58
C ASP A 54 -15.85 -13.56 28.86
N LYS A 55 -15.18 -12.91 29.82
CA LYS A 55 -15.82 -12.47 31.06
C LYS A 55 -16.22 -10.99 30.93
N GLU A 56 -17.52 -10.72 31.05
CA GLU A 56 -18.11 -9.37 31.18
C GLU A 56 -17.69 -8.63 32.47
N ASP A 57 -16.53 -8.94 33.06
CA ASP A 57 -16.02 -8.32 34.27
C ASP A 57 -15.30 -7.01 33.90
N LEU A 58 -16.02 -5.88 34.04
CA LEU A 58 -15.62 -4.48 33.82
C LEU A 58 -14.40 -3.97 34.66
N ASN A 59 -13.58 -4.86 35.23
CA ASN A 59 -12.41 -4.52 36.06
C ASN A 59 -11.09 -5.09 35.51
N GLU A 60 -11.07 -5.60 34.29
CA GLU A 60 -9.88 -6.21 33.68
C GLU A 60 -9.12 -5.19 32.82
N ASP A 61 -7.79 -5.32 32.80
CA ASP A 61 -6.89 -4.46 32.04
C ASP A 61 -7.01 -4.85 30.55
N PRO A 62 -7.57 -3.99 29.67
CA PRO A 62 -7.78 -4.33 28.26
C PRO A 62 -6.46 -4.60 27.52
N ASP A 63 -5.33 -4.21 28.11
CA ASP A 63 -4.01 -4.41 27.53
C ASP A 63 -3.28 -5.65 28.12
N GLU A 64 -3.98 -6.52 28.85
CA GLU A 64 -3.44 -7.80 29.35
C GLU A 64 -3.11 -8.76 28.19
N GLY A 65 -1.86 -8.71 27.73
CA GLY A 65 -1.39 -9.51 26.59
C GLY A 65 -0.99 -8.70 25.37
N LEU A 66 -1.13 -7.38 25.43
CA LEU A 66 -0.66 -6.48 24.40
C LEU A 66 0.87 -6.55 24.27
N LEU A 67 1.34 -6.94 23.08
CA LEU A 67 2.76 -7.03 22.74
C LEU A 67 3.22 -5.81 21.93
N LEU A 68 2.38 -5.36 20.99
CA LEU A 68 2.60 -4.18 20.14
C LEU A 68 1.26 -3.47 19.93
N ARG A 69 1.25 -2.13 19.93
CA ARG A 69 0.15 -1.30 19.46
C ARG A 69 0.69 -0.16 18.61
N ILE A 70 0.08 0.12 17.46
CA ILE A 70 0.47 1.20 16.56
C ILE A 70 -0.78 1.93 16.07
N ASP A 71 -0.80 3.25 16.24
CA ASP A 71 -1.86 4.10 15.68
C ASP A 71 -1.89 3.99 14.15
N LYS A 72 -3.09 3.83 13.57
CA LYS A 72 -3.27 3.70 12.11
C LYS A 72 -2.71 4.89 11.33
N SER A 73 -2.59 6.07 11.92
CA SER A 73 -1.92 7.23 11.29
C SER A 73 -0.40 7.06 11.13
N CYS A 74 0.21 6.09 11.82
CA CYS A 74 1.65 5.83 11.80
C CYS A 74 2.03 4.58 10.98
N ILE A 75 1.07 3.86 10.42
CA ILE A 75 1.35 2.78 9.45
C ILE A 75 1.67 3.38 8.08
N LEU A 76 2.39 2.64 7.24
CA LEU A 76 2.63 3.05 5.85
C LEU A 76 1.59 2.40 4.94
N SER A 77 0.61 3.17 4.50
CA SER A 77 -0.43 2.78 3.54
C SER A 77 -0.53 3.82 2.41
N PRO A 78 -1.26 3.52 1.31
CA PRO A 78 -1.57 4.53 0.30
C PRO A 78 -2.22 5.80 0.86
N GLN A 79 -3.01 5.68 1.93
CA GLN A 79 -3.76 6.76 2.57
C GLN A 79 -2.89 7.63 3.48
N THR A 80 -1.85 7.07 4.09
CA THR A 80 -0.94 7.82 4.97
C THR A 80 0.26 8.41 4.22
N SER A 81 0.57 7.92 3.02
CA SER A 81 1.70 8.40 2.22
C SER A 81 1.49 9.83 1.68
N PHE A 82 2.59 10.57 1.48
CA PHE A 82 2.52 11.93 0.92
C PHE A 82 1.98 12.00 -0.52
N ILE A 83 1.93 10.88 -1.24
CA ILE A 83 1.35 10.79 -2.59
C ILE A 83 -0.11 10.33 -2.59
N SER A 84 -0.78 10.27 -1.44
CA SER A 84 -2.14 9.70 -1.30
C SER A 84 -3.14 10.26 -2.31
N ASN A 85 -3.21 11.59 -2.44
CA ASN A 85 -4.13 12.24 -3.38
C ASN A 85 -3.83 11.86 -4.84
N LEU A 86 -2.55 11.72 -5.20
CA LEU A 86 -2.15 11.34 -6.56
C LEU A 86 -2.56 9.89 -6.86
N LEU A 87 -2.44 8.99 -5.88
CA LEU A 87 -2.89 7.61 -6.00
C LEU A 87 -4.42 7.53 -6.14
N TYR A 88 -5.15 8.35 -5.39
CA TYR A 88 -6.60 8.47 -5.50
C TYR A 88 -7.03 8.96 -6.89
N ASP A 89 -6.42 10.04 -7.39
CA ASP A 89 -6.70 10.60 -8.71
C ASP A 89 -6.40 9.62 -9.84
N ALA A 90 -5.31 8.84 -9.70
CA ALA A 90 -4.92 7.81 -10.64
C ALA A 90 -5.73 6.50 -10.51
N GLN A 91 -6.62 6.41 -9.52
CA GLN A 91 -7.42 5.20 -9.21
C GLN A 91 -6.56 3.95 -9.01
N ILE A 92 -5.38 4.10 -8.41
CA ILE A 92 -4.49 3.00 -8.10
C ILE A 92 -4.73 2.59 -6.64
N ASP A 93 -5.05 1.32 -6.42
CA ASP A 93 -5.33 0.76 -5.09
C ASP A 93 -4.53 -0.54 -4.83
N GLY A 94 -4.86 -1.20 -3.70
CA GLY A 94 -4.30 -2.49 -3.34
C GLY A 94 -2.77 -2.53 -3.26
N MET A 95 -2.18 -3.63 -3.74
CA MET A 95 -0.73 -3.84 -3.71
C MET A 95 0.00 -2.82 -4.60
N TYR A 96 -0.67 -2.33 -5.64
CA TYR A 96 -0.04 -1.45 -6.62
C TYR A 96 0.23 -0.09 -6.00
N ALA A 97 -0.77 0.44 -5.30
CA ALA A 97 -0.70 1.66 -4.53
C ALA A 97 0.31 1.56 -3.38
N LEU A 98 0.35 0.43 -2.67
CA LEU A 98 1.27 0.24 -1.54
C LEU A 98 2.74 0.24 -2.00
N VAL A 99 3.06 -0.39 -3.14
CA VAL A 99 4.42 -0.35 -3.70
C VAL A 99 4.80 1.06 -4.12
N LEU A 100 3.90 1.80 -4.79
CA LEU A 100 4.16 3.20 -5.14
C LEU A 100 4.39 4.06 -3.89
N ALA A 101 3.50 3.98 -2.90
CA ALA A 101 3.65 4.68 -1.62
C ALA A 101 5.04 4.41 -1.01
N PHE A 102 5.44 3.14 -0.92
CA PHE A 102 6.76 2.77 -0.42
C PHE A 102 7.92 3.33 -1.25
N LEU A 103 7.87 3.24 -2.58
CA LEU A 103 8.95 3.75 -3.46
C LEU A 103 9.14 5.25 -3.30
N TYR A 104 8.05 6.01 -3.22
CA TYR A 104 8.09 7.45 -3.03
C TYR A 104 8.56 7.83 -1.63
N GLU A 105 8.06 7.18 -0.57
CA GLU A 105 8.58 7.41 0.80
C GLU A 105 10.06 7.06 0.91
N LYS A 106 10.49 5.97 0.28
CA LYS A 106 11.90 5.57 0.23
C LYS A 106 12.76 6.60 -0.50
N SER A 107 12.26 7.23 -1.57
CA SER A 107 13.01 8.22 -2.34
C SER A 107 13.25 9.53 -1.56
N LEU A 108 12.37 9.87 -0.62
CA LEU A 108 12.53 11.00 0.28
C LEU A 108 13.68 10.84 1.28
N GLY A 109 14.12 9.61 1.55
CA GLY A 109 15.14 9.32 2.54
C GLY A 109 14.75 9.86 3.92
N ALA A 110 15.65 10.58 4.58
CA ALA A 110 15.44 11.07 5.96
C ALA A 110 14.27 12.06 6.13
N LYS A 111 13.66 12.54 5.03
CA LYS A 111 12.46 13.38 5.09
C LYS A 111 11.17 12.58 5.27
N SER A 112 11.19 11.28 4.95
CA SER A 112 10.04 10.41 5.20
C SER A 112 9.91 10.12 6.69
N PRO A 113 8.70 10.20 7.29
CA PRO A 113 8.49 9.82 8.69
C PRO A 113 8.72 8.32 8.92
N TRP A 114 8.67 7.50 7.86
CA TRP A 114 8.99 6.08 7.90
C TRP A 114 10.44 5.76 7.56
N PHE A 115 11.34 6.75 7.43
CA PHE A 115 12.71 6.50 6.97
C PHE A 115 13.45 5.38 7.72
N ASP A 116 13.37 5.39 9.06
CA ASP A 116 14.05 4.37 9.86
C ASP A 116 13.44 2.98 9.60
N TYR A 117 12.11 2.87 9.56
CA TYR A 117 11.41 1.63 9.23
C TYR A 117 11.67 1.15 7.80
N VAL A 118 11.46 2.00 6.79
CA VAL A 118 11.71 1.70 5.36
C VAL A 118 13.15 1.25 5.14
N SER A 119 14.12 1.86 5.84
CA SER A 119 15.53 1.46 5.73
C SER A 119 15.84 0.09 6.34
N THR A 120 14.90 -0.46 7.13
CA THR A 120 15.01 -1.81 7.69
C THR A 120 14.47 -2.89 6.75
N ILE A 121 13.68 -2.55 5.74
CA ILE A 121 13.16 -3.51 4.77
C ILE A 121 14.28 -3.87 3.81
N GLN A 122 14.78 -5.10 3.95
CA GLN A 122 15.74 -5.64 2.99
C GLN A 122 15.02 -6.06 1.71
N PHE A 123 15.72 -6.21 0.60
CA PHE A 123 15.24 -6.89 -0.63
C PHE A 123 16.42 -7.49 -1.40
N THR A 124 17.55 -7.62 -0.70
CA THR A 124 18.77 -8.28 -1.12
C THR A 124 19.14 -9.35 -0.11
N ASP A 125 19.86 -10.37 -0.55
CA ASP A 125 20.42 -11.38 0.34
C ASP A 125 21.65 -10.80 1.08
N PRO A 126 21.71 -10.85 2.42
CA PRO A 126 22.82 -10.27 3.19
C PRO A 126 24.20 -10.85 2.85
N GLU A 127 24.28 -12.13 2.46
CA GLU A 127 25.55 -12.82 2.25
C GLU A 127 26.09 -12.61 0.83
N SER A 128 25.22 -12.72 -0.17
CA SER A 128 25.57 -12.65 -1.59
C SER A 128 25.38 -11.27 -2.21
N GLY A 129 24.60 -10.39 -1.56
CA GLY A 129 24.24 -9.07 -2.07
C GLY A 129 23.31 -9.10 -3.30
N LYS A 130 22.81 -10.27 -3.69
CA LYS A 130 21.89 -10.43 -4.82
C LYS A 130 20.49 -10.00 -4.43
N LEU A 131 19.71 -9.51 -5.40
CA LEU A 131 18.29 -9.23 -5.18
C LEU A 131 17.54 -10.51 -4.85
N ASN A 132 16.61 -10.41 -3.90
CA ASN A 132 15.62 -11.46 -3.67
C ASN A 132 14.56 -11.27 -4.74
N LEU A 133 14.56 -12.11 -5.79
CA LEU A 133 13.61 -12.00 -6.90
C LEU A 133 12.42 -12.96 -6.72
N PRO A 134 11.23 -12.60 -7.22
CA PRO A 134 10.09 -13.50 -7.30
C PRO A 134 10.35 -14.67 -8.25
N CYS A 135 9.59 -15.76 -8.10
CA CYS A 135 9.74 -17.00 -8.86
C CYS A 135 9.73 -16.79 -10.37
N CYS A 136 8.86 -15.89 -10.86
CA CYS A 136 8.75 -15.52 -12.26
C CYS A 136 10.02 -14.91 -12.87
N LEU A 137 10.96 -14.43 -12.04
CA LEU A 137 12.26 -13.90 -12.48
C LEU A 137 13.45 -14.78 -12.08
N TRP A 138 13.21 -16.01 -11.61
CA TRP A 138 14.27 -16.97 -11.36
C TRP A 138 14.86 -17.52 -12.66
N ASP A 139 16.08 -18.08 -12.58
CA ASP A 139 16.66 -18.85 -13.68
C ASP A 139 15.68 -19.96 -14.13
N GLN A 140 15.53 -20.17 -15.43
CA GLN A 140 14.63 -21.19 -16.01
C GLN A 140 14.79 -22.58 -15.35
N LYS A 141 16.03 -22.97 -15.02
CA LYS A 141 16.33 -24.26 -14.36
C LYS A 141 15.68 -24.41 -12.98
N LEU A 142 15.38 -23.31 -12.30
CA LEU A 142 14.68 -23.30 -11.01
C LEU A 142 13.17 -23.31 -11.24
N GLN A 143 12.67 -22.55 -12.22
CA GLN A 143 11.26 -22.56 -12.61
C GLN A 143 10.82 -23.95 -13.08
N ASP A 144 11.64 -24.64 -13.88
CA ASP A 144 11.39 -26.01 -14.36
C ASP A 144 11.19 -27.03 -13.22
N LYS A 145 11.64 -26.71 -11.99
CA LYS A 145 11.41 -27.59 -10.82
C LYS A 145 10.01 -27.45 -10.24
N LEU A 146 9.30 -26.38 -10.58
CA LEU A 146 7.93 -26.11 -10.15
C LEU A 146 6.91 -26.72 -11.14
N THR A 147 7.35 -27.21 -12.30
CA THR A 147 6.50 -27.90 -13.26
C THR A 147 5.79 -29.10 -12.63
N GLY A 148 4.47 -29.16 -12.81
CA GLY A 148 3.57 -30.16 -12.26
C GLY A 148 3.18 -29.93 -10.80
N THR A 149 3.57 -28.80 -10.20
CA THR A 149 3.12 -28.40 -8.86
C THR A 149 1.93 -27.44 -8.93
N GLU A 150 1.24 -27.25 -7.81
CA GLU A 150 0.18 -26.24 -7.70
C GLU A 150 0.70 -24.82 -7.98
N ALA A 151 1.97 -24.53 -7.69
CA ALA A 151 2.56 -23.23 -7.99
C ALA A 151 2.60 -22.91 -9.49
N GLU A 152 2.76 -23.93 -10.36
CA GLU A 152 2.65 -23.73 -11.81
C GLU A 152 1.20 -23.44 -12.22
N LEU A 153 0.23 -24.16 -11.65
CA LEU A 153 -1.20 -23.94 -11.93
C LEU A 153 -1.69 -22.56 -11.48
N MET A 154 -1.09 -22.03 -10.42
CA MET A 154 -1.39 -20.71 -9.88
C MET A 154 -0.61 -19.59 -10.57
N GLY A 155 0.14 -19.88 -11.65
CA GLY A 155 0.86 -18.86 -12.41
C GLY A 155 2.01 -18.18 -11.66
N VAL A 156 2.58 -18.82 -10.63
CA VAL A 156 3.64 -18.21 -9.80
C VAL A 156 4.92 -17.91 -10.59
N CYS A 157 5.09 -18.56 -11.74
CA CYS A 157 6.20 -18.31 -12.67
C CYS A 157 5.87 -17.28 -13.75
N ASP A 158 4.63 -16.79 -13.83
CA ASP A 158 4.19 -15.86 -14.87
C ASP A 158 4.61 -14.43 -14.50
N THR A 159 5.05 -13.67 -15.49
CA THR A 159 5.55 -12.30 -15.29
C THR A 159 4.48 -11.23 -15.52
N GLU A 160 3.32 -11.59 -16.06
CA GLU A 160 2.30 -10.67 -16.57
C GLU A 160 1.85 -9.64 -15.53
N GLU A 161 1.42 -10.08 -14.33
CA GLU A 161 0.99 -9.19 -13.26
C GLU A 161 2.11 -8.24 -12.80
N LEU A 162 3.36 -8.73 -12.77
CA LEU A 162 4.51 -7.93 -12.35
C LEU A 162 4.90 -6.89 -13.42
N GLU A 163 4.82 -7.26 -14.70
CA GLU A 163 5.07 -6.39 -15.84
C GLU A 163 4.00 -5.31 -15.97
N GLU A 164 2.73 -5.68 -15.78
CA GLU A 164 1.60 -4.75 -15.72
C GLU A 164 1.80 -3.75 -14.56
N HIS A 165 2.09 -4.25 -13.35
CA HIS A 165 2.36 -3.41 -12.19
C HIS A 165 3.50 -2.43 -12.43
N PHE A 166 4.60 -2.91 -13.02
CA PHE A 166 5.73 -2.04 -13.34
C PHE A 166 5.34 -0.99 -14.38
N THR A 167 4.59 -1.36 -15.41
CA THR A 167 4.12 -0.44 -16.47
C THR A 167 3.21 0.65 -15.91
N ILE A 168 2.23 0.30 -15.09
CA ILE A 168 1.36 1.26 -14.41
C ILE A 168 2.18 2.19 -13.52
N SER A 169 3.17 1.65 -12.80
CA SER A 169 4.05 2.45 -11.94
C SER A 169 4.90 3.45 -12.72
N LEU A 170 5.41 3.07 -13.89
CA LEU A 170 6.16 3.95 -14.78
C LEU A 170 5.27 5.07 -15.33
N GLN A 171 4.06 4.72 -15.78
CA GLN A 171 3.09 5.69 -16.30
C GLN A 171 2.69 6.69 -15.20
N PHE A 172 2.36 6.20 -14.01
CA PHE A 172 2.09 7.04 -12.84
C PHE A 172 3.23 8.01 -12.54
N ALA A 173 4.49 7.53 -12.55
CA ALA A 173 5.64 8.38 -12.29
C ALA A 173 5.87 9.43 -13.37
N LYS A 174 5.60 9.10 -14.64
CA LYS A 174 5.67 10.04 -15.77
C LYS A 174 4.61 11.13 -15.65
N ASP A 175 3.36 10.76 -15.38
CA ASP A 175 2.22 11.69 -15.33
C ASP A 175 2.33 12.68 -14.16
N ASN A 176 2.99 12.27 -13.08
CA ASN A 176 3.15 13.08 -11.87
C ASN A 176 4.54 13.72 -11.73
N ALA A 177 5.41 13.60 -12.73
CA ALA A 177 6.82 14.06 -12.67
C ALA A 177 6.99 15.57 -12.42
N ASN A 178 5.96 16.36 -12.75
CA ASN A 178 5.90 17.79 -12.51
C ASN A 178 5.54 18.15 -11.05
N VAL A 179 4.88 17.25 -10.33
CA VAL A 179 4.44 17.46 -8.94
C VAL A 179 5.42 16.81 -7.96
N VAL A 180 5.86 15.59 -8.26
CA VAL A 180 6.73 14.78 -7.39
C VAL A 180 7.89 14.19 -8.17
N GLY A 181 9.04 14.05 -7.50
CA GLY A 181 10.24 13.49 -8.12
C GLY A 181 10.09 11.99 -8.39
N ILE A 182 10.54 11.54 -9.57
CA ILE A 182 10.47 10.13 -9.96
C ILE A 182 11.42 9.29 -9.08
N PRO A 183 10.93 8.19 -8.45
CA PRO A 183 11.77 7.27 -7.70
C PRO A 183 12.86 6.64 -8.58
N PRO A 184 14.07 6.36 -8.05
CA PRO A 184 15.18 5.83 -8.84
C PRO A 184 14.86 4.54 -9.63
N GLU A 185 14.02 3.68 -9.06
CA GLU A 185 13.54 2.43 -9.67
C GLU A 185 12.61 2.65 -10.87
N LEU A 186 11.98 3.82 -10.98
CA LEU A 186 11.01 4.16 -12.05
C LEU A 186 11.59 5.16 -13.07
N ASP A 187 12.77 5.72 -12.82
CA ASP A 187 13.44 6.68 -13.70
C ASP A 187 14.15 5.98 -14.87
N LEU A 188 13.45 5.63 -15.94
CA LEU A 188 14.08 4.94 -17.08
C LEU A 188 14.84 5.93 -17.98
N SER A 189 16.16 5.72 -18.12
CA SER A 189 17.00 6.53 -19.01
C SER A 189 17.19 5.85 -20.37
N LEU A 190 17.13 6.65 -21.45
CA LEU A 190 17.50 6.21 -22.80
C LEU A 190 18.99 6.43 -23.11
N GLU A 191 19.71 7.15 -22.25
CA GLU A 191 21.13 7.44 -22.44
C GLU A 191 22.02 6.35 -21.85
N ASP A 192 23.05 5.95 -22.60
CA ASP A 192 24.08 5.04 -22.10
C ASP A 192 24.86 5.70 -20.95
N ASP A 193 25.16 4.93 -19.90
CA ASP A 193 25.91 5.42 -18.75
C ASP A 193 27.31 5.86 -19.21
N LYS A 194 27.78 7.01 -18.70
CA LYS A 194 29.16 7.50 -18.86
C LYS A 194 30.20 6.49 -18.35
N ASN A 195 29.79 5.54 -17.50
CA ASN A 195 30.60 4.43 -17.00
C ASN A 195 30.53 3.13 -17.84
N GLY A 196 29.87 3.13 -19.00
CA GLY A 196 29.98 2.06 -20.01
C GLY A 196 29.03 0.87 -19.86
N GLY A 197 27.96 1.00 -19.08
CA GLY A 197 26.81 0.07 -19.11
C GLY A 197 25.75 0.57 -20.10
N SER A 198 25.12 -0.35 -20.83
CA SER A 198 24.06 0.04 -21.79
C SER A 198 22.80 0.50 -21.04
N ALA A 199 22.04 1.43 -21.63
CA ALA A 199 20.75 1.88 -21.09
C ALA A 199 19.82 0.70 -20.79
N LYS A 200 19.81 -0.32 -21.67
CA LYS A 200 19.04 -1.56 -21.51
C LYS A 200 19.41 -2.33 -20.24
N GLU A 201 20.69 -2.56 -19.98
CA GLU A 201 21.15 -3.27 -18.78
C GLU A 201 20.85 -2.49 -17.49
N ASN A 202 20.80 -1.16 -17.55
CA ASN A 202 20.42 -0.34 -16.41
C ASN A 202 18.92 -0.45 -16.11
N ASN A 203 18.08 -0.36 -17.14
CA ASN A 203 16.64 -0.46 -17.00
C ASN A 203 16.21 -1.86 -16.52
N GLU A 204 16.88 -2.92 -16.98
CA GLU A 204 16.67 -4.28 -16.48
C GLU A 204 16.98 -4.40 -14.97
N LYS A 205 18.04 -3.74 -14.49
CA LYS A 205 18.34 -3.71 -13.05
C LYS A 205 17.28 -2.98 -12.25
N LYS A 206 16.73 -1.89 -12.78
CA LYS A 206 15.64 -1.13 -12.15
C LYS A 206 14.37 -1.96 -12.04
N TYR A 207 14.02 -2.69 -13.11
CA TYR A 207 12.92 -3.66 -13.09
C TYR A 207 13.14 -4.75 -12.02
N HIS A 208 14.34 -5.35 -11.96
CA HIS A 208 14.65 -6.33 -10.93
C HIS A 208 14.61 -5.77 -9.50
N GLN A 209 15.00 -4.50 -9.31
CA GLN A 209 14.87 -3.82 -8.01
C GLN A 209 13.41 -3.62 -7.64
N PHE A 210 12.59 -3.15 -8.58
CA PHE A 210 11.14 -3.02 -8.40
C PHE A 210 10.52 -4.36 -8.00
N ALA A 211 10.80 -5.43 -8.74
CA ALA A 211 10.31 -6.78 -8.44
C ALA A 211 10.71 -7.29 -7.06
N ALA A 212 11.96 -7.04 -6.66
CA ALA A 212 12.45 -7.43 -5.34
C ALA A 212 11.76 -6.66 -4.21
N ILE A 213 11.47 -5.37 -4.44
CA ILE A 213 10.70 -4.53 -3.51
C ILE A 213 9.26 -5.03 -3.43
N THR A 214 8.58 -5.23 -4.55
CA THR A 214 7.20 -5.75 -4.59
C THR A 214 7.08 -7.05 -3.80
N MET A 215 7.97 -8.01 -4.02
CA MET A 215 7.99 -9.26 -3.27
C MET A 215 8.29 -9.04 -1.77
N ALA A 216 9.20 -8.13 -1.42
CA ALA A 216 9.49 -7.80 -0.03
C ALA A 216 8.27 -7.24 0.70
N LEU A 217 7.54 -6.33 0.05
CA LEU A 217 6.33 -5.73 0.62
C LEU A 217 5.18 -6.73 0.68
N ALA A 218 4.98 -7.55 -0.35
CA ALA A 218 3.93 -8.57 -0.37
C ALA A 218 4.08 -9.58 0.78
N SER A 219 5.31 -9.83 1.23
CA SER A 219 5.59 -10.69 2.38
C SER A 219 5.38 -10.03 3.77
N ARG A 220 4.99 -8.75 3.81
CA ARG A 220 4.91 -7.92 5.03
C ARG A 220 3.63 -7.12 5.17
N ALA A 221 2.87 -6.96 4.09
CA ALA A 221 1.64 -6.19 4.08
C ALA A 221 0.56 -6.90 4.91
N PHE A 222 -0.18 -6.11 5.68
CA PHE A 222 -1.36 -6.55 6.42
C PHE A 222 -2.60 -5.92 5.81
N THR A 223 -3.69 -6.67 5.79
CA THR A 223 -5.03 -6.09 5.59
C THR A 223 -5.45 -5.41 6.89
N ILE A 224 -5.74 -4.12 6.83
CA ILE A 224 -6.00 -3.28 8.01
C ILE A 224 -7.50 -3.07 8.21
N ASP A 225 -8.12 -2.31 7.32
CA ASP A 225 -9.53 -1.92 7.38
C ASP A 225 -10.03 -1.43 6.01
N ALA A 226 -11.29 -1.04 5.92
CA ALA A 226 -11.90 -0.59 4.66
C ALA A 226 -11.31 0.72 4.10
N PHE A 227 -10.60 1.50 4.91
CA PHE A 227 -9.98 2.77 4.48
C PHE A 227 -8.52 2.58 4.09
N HIS A 228 -7.71 1.97 4.95
CA HIS A 228 -6.27 1.75 4.73
C HIS A 228 -5.99 0.56 3.81
N GLN A 229 -6.93 -0.37 3.68
CA GLN A 229 -6.81 -1.60 2.88
C GLN A 229 -5.53 -2.38 3.22
N LEU A 230 -4.49 -2.29 2.38
CA LEU A 230 -3.18 -2.90 2.60
C LEU A 230 -2.18 -1.87 3.13
N ALA A 231 -1.49 -2.23 4.22
CA ALA A 231 -0.46 -1.38 4.79
C ALA A 231 0.73 -2.19 5.32
N LEU A 232 1.86 -1.51 5.45
CA LEU A 232 3.00 -1.98 6.23
C LEU A 232 2.87 -1.46 7.66
N VAL A 233 2.84 -2.38 8.62
CA VAL A 233 2.70 -2.07 10.05
C VAL A 233 4.05 -2.29 10.74
N PRO A 234 4.81 -1.23 11.07
CA PRO A 234 6.17 -1.36 11.55
C PRO A 234 6.28 -2.24 12.80
N GLY A 235 7.09 -3.31 12.79
CA GLY A 235 7.26 -4.15 13.97
C GLY A 235 6.23 -5.28 14.10
N ALA A 236 5.00 -5.12 13.57
CA ALA A 236 4.07 -6.24 13.42
C ALA A 236 4.62 -7.26 12.41
N ASP A 237 5.26 -6.77 11.35
CA ASP A 237 5.94 -7.57 10.32
C ASP A 237 7.20 -8.34 10.80
N LEU A 238 7.55 -8.23 12.08
CA LEU A 238 8.60 -9.05 12.72
C LEU A 238 8.08 -10.34 13.34
N PHE A 239 6.78 -10.44 13.60
CA PHE A 239 6.18 -11.64 14.17
C PHE A 239 6.12 -12.69 13.06
N ASN A 240 7.04 -13.66 13.15
CA ASN A 240 7.15 -14.71 12.14
C ASN A 240 5.94 -15.66 12.21
N HIS A 241 5.52 -16.15 11.05
CA HIS A 241 4.41 -17.08 10.90
C HIS A 241 4.80 -18.53 11.24
N ASP A 242 3.93 -19.24 11.95
CA ASP A 242 3.98 -20.71 12.06
C ASP A 242 3.01 -21.34 11.05
N SER A 243 3.55 -22.12 10.12
CA SER A 243 2.78 -22.79 9.07
C SER A 243 1.91 -23.95 9.59
N TYR A 244 2.05 -24.33 10.86
CA TYR A 244 1.31 -25.43 11.48
C TYR A 244 0.05 -25.01 12.21
N GLY A 245 -0.26 -23.71 12.29
CA GLY A 245 -1.51 -23.21 12.90
C GLY A 245 -1.50 -23.25 14.44
N GLU A 246 -0.31 -23.19 15.03
CA GLU A 246 -0.08 -23.17 16.48
C GLU A 246 0.42 -21.78 16.90
N GLU A 247 -0.14 -20.73 16.30
CA GLU A 247 0.17 -19.36 16.67
C GLU A 247 -0.49 -18.98 18.01
N ASP A 248 0.32 -18.41 18.90
CA ASP A 248 -0.12 -17.83 20.16
C ASP A 248 -0.27 -16.30 20.07
N VAL A 249 -0.16 -15.73 18.87
CA VAL A 249 -0.10 -14.28 18.64
C VAL A 249 -0.99 -13.91 17.45
N HIS A 250 -1.83 -12.90 17.63
CA HIS A 250 -2.78 -12.43 16.62
C HIS A 250 -2.58 -10.95 16.31
N PHE A 251 -2.78 -10.61 15.04
CA PHE A 251 -2.91 -9.23 14.58
C PHE A 251 -4.38 -8.84 14.64
N GLU A 252 -4.69 -7.75 15.33
CA GLU A 252 -6.05 -7.24 15.49
C GLU A 252 -6.11 -5.77 15.08
N ALA A 253 -7.11 -5.43 14.28
CA ALA A 253 -7.43 -4.06 13.91
C ALA A 253 -8.93 -3.97 13.64
N LEU A 254 -9.55 -2.86 14.04
CA LEU A 254 -10.97 -2.63 13.76
C LEU A 254 -11.17 -2.39 12.26
N GLY A 255 -11.86 -3.33 11.58
CA GLY A 255 -11.98 -3.34 10.13
C GLY A 255 -13.16 -2.53 9.56
N ASP A 256 -14.24 -2.39 10.34
CA ASP A 256 -15.48 -1.74 9.90
C ASP A 256 -15.42 -0.23 10.15
N VAL A 257 -14.80 0.48 9.21
CA VAL A 257 -14.68 1.94 9.21
C VAL A 257 -15.14 2.50 7.87
N CYS A 258 -15.44 3.79 7.81
CA CYS A 258 -15.77 4.44 6.56
C CYS A 258 -14.61 4.31 5.54
N PRO A 259 -14.84 3.78 4.32
CA PRO A 259 -13.79 3.58 3.32
C PRO A 259 -13.22 4.88 2.74
N PHE A 260 -13.83 6.03 3.03
CA PHE A 260 -13.39 7.34 2.54
C PHE A 260 -12.62 8.17 3.56
N CYS A 261 -12.82 7.92 4.86
CA CYS A 261 -12.21 8.76 5.90
C CYS A 261 -11.72 8.01 7.14
N GLY A 262 -11.85 6.68 7.19
CA GLY A 262 -11.35 5.84 8.27
C GLY A 262 -12.05 6.01 9.62
N LYS A 263 -13.14 6.77 9.69
CA LYS A 263 -13.92 6.95 10.93
C LYS A 263 -14.84 5.77 11.16
N LEU A 264 -14.92 5.33 12.42
CA LEU A 264 -15.80 4.27 12.89
C LEU A 264 -17.28 4.67 12.81
N ASP A 265 -17.63 5.82 13.37
CA ASP A 265 -19.01 6.32 13.43
C ASP A 265 -19.11 7.80 13.00
N GLU A 266 -20.31 8.21 12.58
CA GLU A 266 -20.69 9.61 12.31
C GLU A 266 -19.84 10.32 11.23
N CYS A 267 -19.70 9.70 10.06
CA CYS A 267 -19.26 10.41 8.86
C CYS A 267 -20.42 10.57 7.86
N GLY A 268 -20.48 11.72 7.19
CA GLY A 268 -21.51 11.98 6.18
C GLY A 268 -21.38 11.08 4.94
N HIS A 269 -20.24 10.42 4.74
CA HIS A 269 -19.97 9.66 3.51
C HIS A 269 -20.85 8.41 3.34
N GLY A 270 -21.44 7.89 4.41
CA GLY A 270 -22.42 6.81 4.29
C GLY A 270 -23.73 7.24 3.60
N GLU A 271 -24.09 8.52 3.72
CA GLU A 271 -25.31 9.09 3.13
C GLU A 271 -25.03 9.85 1.83
N PHE A 272 -23.89 10.55 1.76
CA PHE A 272 -23.55 11.48 0.67
C PHE A 272 -22.48 10.94 -0.30
N GLY A 273 -21.93 9.75 -0.06
CA GLY A 273 -20.89 9.17 -0.93
C GLY A 273 -19.49 9.77 -0.72
N ALA A 274 -18.62 9.61 -1.72
CA ALA A 274 -17.24 10.06 -1.67
C ALA A 274 -17.13 11.60 -1.58
N PRO A 275 -16.06 12.16 -0.99
CA PRO A 275 -15.89 13.61 -0.80
C PRO A 275 -16.04 14.44 -2.09
N ASP A 276 -15.72 13.86 -3.25
CA ASP A 276 -15.77 14.49 -4.57
C ASP A 276 -16.93 13.99 -5.44
N SER A 277 -17.92 13.32 -4.85
CA SER A 277 -19.20 13.12 -5.53
C SER A 277 -19.94 14.45 -5.56
N GLU A 278 -19.57 15.31 -6.52
CA GLU A 278 -20.43 16.40 -6.97
C GLU A 278 -21.66 15.78 -7.66
N ASP A 279 -22.53 15.12 -6.90
CA ASP A 279 -23.92 15.01 -7.27
C ASP A 279 -24.49 16.43 -7.14
N GLU A 280 -24.32 17.23 -8.19
CA GLU A 280 -25.21 18.35 -8.49
C GLU A 280 -26.62 17.79 -8.60
N LEU A 281 -27.26 17.52 -7.46
CA LEU A 281 -28.69 17.31 -7.36
C LEU A 281 -29.33 18.61 -7.80
N MET A 282 -29.57 18.72 -9.11
CA MET A 282 -30.48 19.68 -9.68
C MET A 282 -31.80 19.51 -8.93
N ASP A 283 -32.15 20.51 -8.12
CA ASP A 283 -33.45 20.66 -7.47
C ASP A 283 -34.56 20.42 -8.52
N ILE A 284 -35.11 19.21 -8.54
CA ILE A 284 -36.38 18.96 -9.21
C ILE A 284 -37.45 19.47 -8.25
N ASP A 285 -37.82 20.73 -8.44
CA ASP A 285 -39.08 21.31 -7.96
C ASP A 285 -40.24 20.46 -8.52
N GLU A 286 -40.68 19.43 -7.78
CA GLU A 286 -41.99 18.83 -7.96
C GLU A 286 -42.97 19.45 -6.98
N GLU A 287 -43.61 20.54 -7.46
CA GLU A 287 -44.80 21.11 -6.87
C GLU A 287 -45.93 20.06 -6.74
N GLU A 288 -46.59 20.16 -5.58
CA GLU A 288 -47.92 19.69 -5.21
C GLU A 288 -48.75 18.94 -6.26
N ASP A 289 -49.20 17.72 -5.90
CA ASP A 289 -50.64 17.47 -6.02
C ASP A 289 -51.20 16.56 -4.93
N LYS A 290 -52.33 17.00 -4.37
CA LYS A 290 -53.03 16.42 -3.23
C LYS A 290 -54.17 15.49 -3.67
N GLU A 291 -54.41 14.48 -2.82
CA GLU A 291 -55.66 13.70 -2.64
C GLU A 291 -55.99 12.63 -3.70
N ALA A 292 -56.53 11.44 -3.39
CA ALA A 292 -57.46 11.08 -2.34
C ALA A 292 -57.41 9.57 -1.99
N ARG A 293 -57.86 9.31 -0.76
CA ARG A 293 -58.12 8.03 -0.08
C ARG A 293 -58.99 7.05 -0.89
N VAL A 294 -58.85 5.73 -0.62
CA VAL A 294 -59.87 4.85 0.02
C VAL A 294 -59.29 3.44 0.28
N ASN A 295 -59.54 2.94 1.49
CA ASN A 295 -59.33 1.58 2.03
C ASN A 295 -59.81 0.42 1.13
N ASP A 296 -59.23 -0.78 1.23
CA ASP A 296 -59.89 -1.92 1.90
C ASP A 296 -58.93 -3.10 2.13
N GLU A 297 -59.20 -3.84 3.19
CA GLU A 297 -58.46 -4.96 3.75
C GLU A 297 -58.67 -6.28 3.00
N SER A 298 -57.85 -7.26 3.38
CA SER A 298 -58.14 -8.70 3.49
C SER A 298 -57.52 -9.67 2.47
N ASP A 299 -56.60 -10.45 3.04
CA ASP A 299 -56.57 -11.92 3.07
C ASP A 299 -56.26 -12.74 1.80
N ASN A 300 -55.26 -13.59 2.04
CA ASN A 300 -55.23 -15.02 1.78
C ASN A 300 -54.66 -15.54 0.44
N ASP A 301 -53.49 -16.14 0.60
CA ASP A 301 -53.30 -17.60 0.59
C ASP A 301 -52.44 -18.13 -0.57
N ASP A 302 -51.45 -18.91 -0.11
CA ASP A 302 -50.55 -19.75 -0.86
C ASP A 302 -51.29 -20.60 -1.88
N THR A 303 -50.82 -20.64 -3.12
CA THR A 303 -50.88 -21.89 -3.90
C THR A 303 -49.68 -22.07 -4.83
N ASN A 304 -49.06 -23.23 -4.63
CA ASN A 304 -48.05 -23.91 -5.40
C ASN A 304 -48.25 -23.97 -6.93
N ALA A 305 -47.08 -24.00 -7.61
CA ALA A 305 -46.71 -24.79 -8.80
C ALA A 305 -47.56 -24.58 -10.08
N ASP A 306 -47.02 -24.35 -11.27
CA ASP A 306 -46.11 -25.22 -12.02
C ASP A 306 -45.94 -24.58 -13.42
N LYS A 307 -44.70 -24.57 -13.93
CA LYS A 307 -44.25 -24.61 -15.35
C LYS A 307 -44.85 -23.64 -16.41
N GLN A 308 -43.98 -22.94 -17.14
CA GLN A 308 -43.50 -23.34 -18.49
C GLN A 308 -42.59 -22.29 -19.13
N ASP A 309 -41.43 -22.76 -19.61
CA ASP A 309 -40.68 -22.41 -20.83
C ASP A 309 -40.77 -21.00 -21.41
N LEU A 310 -39.63 -20.31 -21.45
CA LEU A 310 -39.17 -19.60 -22.65
C LEU A 310 -37.65 -19.72 -22.77
N ASP A 311 -37.23 -20.50 -23.77
CA ASP A 311 -35.93 -20.36 -24.45
C ASP A 311 -35.78 -18.91 -24.93
N ASP A 312 -34.60 -18.32 -24.77
CA ASP A 312 -33.99 -17.54 -25.85
C ASP A 312 -32.46 -17.55 -25.69
N LYS A 313 -31.82 -17.97 -26.79
CA LYS A 313 -30.38 -17.96 -27.02
C LYS A 313 -29.97 -16.55 -27.41
N GLU A 314 -28.85 -16.06 -26.89
CA GLU A 314 -27.91 -15.26 -27.69
C GLU A 314 -26.50 -15.78 -27.39
N GLU A 315 -25.87 -16.26 -28.46
CA GLU A 315 -24.45 -16.55 -28.60
C GLU A 315 -23.81 -15.20 -28.98
N ASP A 316 -22.90 -14.68 -28.17
CA ASP A 316 -21.97 -13.64 -28.61
C ASP A 316 -20.58 -14.28 -28.72
N ASP A 317 -20.15 -14.40 -29.98
CA ASP A 317 -18.79 -14.64 -30.43
C ASP A 317 -17.93 -13.42 -30.04
N ASP A 318 -17.02 -13.59 -29.09
CA ASP A 318 -15.83 -12.74 -29.01
C ASP A 318 -14.67 -13.56 -29.58
N GLU A 319 -14.23 -13.15 -30.78
CA GLU A 319 -13.07 -13.70 -31.46
C GLU A 319 -11.82 -13.43 -30.61
N ASP A 320 -11.27 -14.48 -30.01
CA ASP A 320 -9.95 -14.46 -29.38
C ASP A 320 -8.91 -13.99 -30.41
N GLU A 321 -8.47 -12.73 -30.33
CA GLU A 321 -7.26 -12.29 -31.00
C GLU A 321 -6.06 -12.98 -30.31
N GLU A 322 -5.48 -13.94 -31.02
CA GLU A 322 -4.25 -14.65 -30.67
C GLU A 322 -3.13 -13.64 -30.36
N ILE A 323 -2.85 -13.43 -29.07
CA ILE A 323 -1.73 -12.59 -28.62
C ILE A 323 -0.43 -13.36 -28.88
N ASP A 324 0.27 -12.94 -29.93
CA ASP A 324 1.59 -13.43 -30.30
C ASP A 324 2.59 -13.27 -29.14
N GLU A 325 3.40 -14.32 -28.91
CA GLU A 325 4.57 -14.29 -28.02
C GLU A 325 5.38 -12.99 -28.21
N ILE A 326 5.84 -12.39 -27.11
CA ILE A 326 6.68 -11.18 -27.13
C ILE A 326 8.01 -11.52 -27.81
N THR A 327 8.05 -11.25 -29.11
CA THR A 327 9.20 -11.45 -29.98
C THR A 327 9.95 -10.14 -30.18
N GLU A 328 11.19 -10.23 -30.69
CA GLU A 328 12.03 -9.08 -31.04
C GLU A 328 11.33 -8.07 -32.01
N ASP A 329 10.30 -8.52 -32.72
CA ASP A 329 9.50 -7.69 -33.62
C ASP A 329 8.40 -6.89 -32.91
N TYR A 330 7.96 -7.29 -31.71
CA TYR A 330 7.05 -6.50 -30.86
C TYR A 330 7.77 -5.28 -30.27
N VAL A 331 8.99 -5.49 -29.74
CA VAL A 331 9.85 -4.42 -29.20
C VAL A 331 10.14 -3.35 -30.26
N LYS A 332 10.46 -3.77 -31.49
CA LYS A 332 10.69 -2.83 -32.61
C LYS A 332 9.46 -2.04 -33.01
N ARG A 333 8.25 -2.57 -32.77
CA ARG A 333 6.98 -1.91 -33.10
C ARG A 333 6.69 -0.79 -32.10
N VAL A 334 6.85 -1.09 -30.82
CA VAL A 334 6.71 -0.12 -29.72
C VAL A 334 7.77 0.99 -29.84
N GLU A 335 9.02 0.64 -30.15
CA GLU A 335 10.08 1.63 -30.42
C GLU A 335 9.76 2.53 -31.62
N ALA A 336 9.15 1.99 -32.68
CA ALA A 336 8.76 2.76 -33.86
C ALA A 336 7.55 3.68 -33.60
N GLU A 337 6.64 3.28 -32.72
CA GLU A 337 5.46 4.06 -32.31
C GLU A 337 5.87 5.26 -31.44
N LEU A 338 6.76 5.03 -30.46
CA LEU A 338 7.37 6.09 -29.63
C LEU A 338 8.20 7.08 -30.45
N GLU A 339 8.88 6.63 -31.50
CA GLU A 339 9.62 7.49 -32.43
C GLU A 339 8.67 8.36 -33.27
N ALA A 340 7.54 7.82 -33.69
CA ALA A 340 6.54 8.53 -34.49
C ALA A 340 5.84 9.62 -33.68
N GLU A 341 5.53 9.37 -32.40
CA GLU A 341 4.95 10.37 -31.49
C GLU A 341 5.94 11.51 -31.22
N ARG A 342 7.23 11.20 -31.01
CA ARG A 342 8.26 12.24 -30.83
C ARG A 342 8.45 13.11 -32.08
N LEU A 343 8.25 12.55 -33.27
CA LEU A 343 8.29 13.33 -34.52
C LEU A 343 7.04 14.19 -34.69
N ALA A 344 5.87 13.75 -34.22
CA ALA A 344 4.64 14.52 -34.27
C ALA A 344 4.69 15.75 -33.34
N GLU A 345 5.31 15.62 -32.15
CA GLU A 345 5.49 16.73 -31.22
C GLU A 345 6.44 17.82 -31.76
N LEU A 346 7.34 17.48 -32.69
CA LEU A 346 8.27 18.43 -33.31
C LEU A 346 7.69 19.18 -34.51
N GLU A 347 6.52 18.77 -35.03
CA GLU A 347 5.85 19.44 -36.16
C GLU A 347 4.89 20.57 -35.71
N ASP A 348 4.61 20.70 -34.41
CA ASP A 348 3.68 21.71 -33.86
C ASP A 348 4.37 22.99 -33.30
N ASP A 349 5.71 23.05 -33.28
CA ASP A 349 6.48 24.16 -32.65
C ASP A 349 7.05 25.21 -33.63
N ASP A 350 6.69 25.16 -34.91
CA ASP A 350 7.17 26.10 -35.95
C ASP A 350 6.19 27.27 -36.16
N ASP A 351 5.82 28.00 -35.10
CA ASP A 351 5.22 29.34 -35.23
C ASP A 351 5.31 30.14 -33.90
N MET A 352 6.42 30.84 -33.65
CA MET A 352 6.41 32.28 -33.30
C MET A 352 7.82 32.87 -33.07
N GLU A 353 8.24 33.71 -34.02
CA GLU A 353 9.36 34.64 -33.91
C GLU A 353 8.95 35.99 -33.26
N GLU A 354 9.87 36.49 -32.41
CA GLU A 354 10.30 37.89 -32.20
C GLU A 354 9.41 38.96 -31.51
N GLY A 355 10.00 39.55 -30.45
CA GLY A 355 9.77 40.93 -29.98
C GLY A 355 10.16 41.12 -28.49
N SER A 356 11.37 41.57 -28.14
CA SER A 356 11.87 42.97 -28.06
C SER A 356 11.78 43.58 -26.65
N ASP A 357 12.96 43.98 -26.11
CA ASP A 357 13.30 45.04 -25.12
C ASP A 357 12.53 45.07 -23.77
N GLY A 358 13.11 45.24 -22.57
CA GLY A 358 14.27 46.01 -22.10
C GLY A 358 13.86 46.75 -20.80
N GLU A 359 14.83 47.10 -19.93
CA GLU A 359 14.74 47.90 -18.66
C GLU A 359 14.42 47.08 -17.37
N LYS A 360 15.29 46.89 -16.36
CA LYS A 360 16.07 47.76 -15.44
C LYS A 360 15.26 48.62 -14.45
N ASP A 361 15.30 48.24 -13.16
CA ASP A 361 15.82 48.99 -11.99
C ASP A 361 14.99 48.85 -10.69
N GLY A 362 15.71 48.82 -9.54
CA GLY A 362 15.24 49.07 -8.16
C GLY A 362 14.91 47.80 -7.36
N ASP A 363 15.76 47.27 -6.47
CA ASP A 363 16.23 47.80 -5.18
C ASP A 363 15.09 48.20 -4.24
N ASP A 364 14.81 47.36 -3.24
CA ASP A 364 14.60 47.77 -1.85
C ASP A 364 14.66 46.55 -0.91
N ASN A 365 15.55 46.67 0.08
CA ASN A 365 15.71 45.77 1.22
C ASN A 365 14.54 45.96 2.18
N GLU A 366 14.00 44.88 2.75
CA GLU A 366 13.54 44.88 4.15
C GLU A 366 13.98 43.57 4.80
N ASP A 367 14.96 43.71 5.71
CA ASP A 367 15.26 42.78 6.78
C ASP A 367 14.05 42.71 7.72
N ASP A 368 13.53 41.51 7.98
CA ASP A 368 12.75 41.24 9.18
C ASP A 368 13.30 39.94 9.81
N ASP A 369 14.17 40.16 10.80
CA ASP A 369 14.40 39.24 11.91
C ASP A 369 13.08 39.05 12.66
N ASP A 370 12.62 37.82 12.87
CA ASP A 370 12.00 37.46 14.15
C ASP A 370 11.89 35.93 14.33
N GLN A 371 12.76 35.47 15.23
CA GLN A 371 12.49 34.52 16.33
C GLN A 371 12.38 33.02 16.01
N ASP A 372 13.51 32.36 16.26
CA ASP A 372 13.63 30.97 16.69
C ASP A 372 12.60 30.67 17.80
N GLU A 373 11.60 29.85 17.49
CA GLU A 373 10.82 29.16 18.51
C GLU A 373 11.61 27.91 18.94
N ASP A 374 12.13 28.00 20.16
CA ASP A 374 12.70 26.89 20.92
C ASP A 374 11.72 25.70 20.92
N ASP A 375 12.10 24.62 20.22
CA ASP A 375 11.58 23.27 20.42
C ASP A 375 11.94 22.82 21.84
N SER A 376 11.11 23.20 22.83
CA SER A 376 11.15 22.56 24.14
C SER A 376 10.52 21.18 24.01
N ASP A 377 11.37 20.15 24.07
CA ASP A 377 11.05 18.78 24.44
C ASP A 377 10.22 18.79 25.74
N ASP A 378 8.90 18.90 25.63
CA ASP A 378 7.99 18.67 26.73
C ASP A 378 7.68 17.16 26.78
N ASP A 379 8.24 16.53 27.81
CA ASP A 379 7.93 15.20 28.30
C ASP A 379 6.40 15.00 28.39
N LEU A 380 5.80 14.40 27.36
CA LEU A 380 4.43 13.90 27.45
C LEU A 380 4.41 12.76 28.49
N PRO A 381 3.57 12.84 29.55
CA PRO A 381 3.49 11.79 30.55
C PRO A 381 3.00 10.47 29.91
N GLU A 382 3.60 9.35 30.29
CA GLU A 382 3.26 7.98 29.80
C GLU A 382 1.75 7.65 29.85
N GLU A 383 0.98 8.33 30.71
CA GLU A 383 -0.48 8.17 30.82
C GLU A 383 -1.28 8.82 29.67
N GLU A 384 -0.67 9.67 28.83
CA GLU A 384 -1.29 10.36 27.69
C GLU A 384 -1.07 9.64 26.34
N LEU A 385 -0.33 8.50 26.36
CA LEU A 385 -0.14 7.58 25.24
C LEU A 385 -1.12 6.40 25.26
N MET A 386 -2.25 6.52 26.00
CA MET A 386 -3.35 5.56 25.92
C MET A 386 -4.02 5.69 24.55
N LEU A 387 -3.37 5.11 23.55
CA LEU A 387 -3.87 5.03 22.19
C LEU A 387 -5.18 4.26 22.22
N ASP A 388 -6.19 4.85 21.59
CA ASP A 388 -7.50 4.25 21.46
C ASP A 388 -7.39 2.96 20.62
N PRO A 389 -7.69 1.77 21.17
CA PRO A 389 -7.57 0.50 20.47
C PRO A 389 -8.30 0.50 19.12
N ASP A 390 -9.43 1.20 19.02
CA ASP A 390 -10.25 1.25 17.80
C ASP A 390 -9.53 1.96 16.63
N THR A 391 -8.56 2.81 16.95
CA THR A 391 -7.74 3.55 15.99
C THR A 391 -6.38 2.91 15.74
N CYS A 392 -6.14 1.72 16.27
CA CYS A 392 -4.84 1.08 16.27
C CYS A 392 -4.81 -0.27 15.53
N CYS A 393 -3.59 -0.72 15.29
CA CYS A 393 -3.24 -2.08 14.94
C CYS A 393 -2.48 -2.70 16.12
N ASP A 394 -2.99 -3.81 16.62
CA ASP A 394 -2.48 -4.48 17.82
C ASP A 394 -1.90 -5.85 17.47
N ILE A 395 -0.88 -6.24 18.22
CA ILE A 395 -0.41 -7.62 18.31
C ILE A 395 -0.65 -8.09 19.74
N ILE A 396 -1.49 -9.10 19.89
CA ILE A 396 -1.94 -9.61 21.19
C ILE A 396 -1.53 -11.06 21.33
N TRP A 397 -1.07 -11.42 22.53
CA TRP A 397 -0.84 -12.82 22.90
C TRP A 397 -2.15 -13.49 23.31
N PHE A 398 -2.50 -14.59 22.65
CA PHE A 398 -3.65 -15.42 23.01
C PHE A 398 -3.21 -16.89 23.07
N CYS A 399 -3.23 -17.49 24.26
CA CYS A 399 -2.86 -18.90 24.40
C CYS A 399 -4.09 -19.77 24.11
N CYS A 400 -4.18 -20.42 22.94
CA CYS A 400 -5.20 -21.46 22.78
C CYS A 400 -4.84 -22.65 23.69
N ALA A 401 -5.65 -22.89 24.73
CA ALA A 401 -5.49 -24.09 25.54
C ALA A 401 -5.77 -25.34 24.69
N GLN A 402 -4.71 -26.04 24.26
CA GLN A 402 -4.78 -27.35 23.61
C GLN A 402 -5.31 -28.47 24.53
#